data_AF-A0A6G4ZT76-F1
#
_entry.id   AF-A0A6G4ZT76-F1
#
_cell.length_a   1.000
_cell.length_b   1.000
_cell.length_c   1.000
_cell.angle_alpha   90.00
_cell.angle_beta   90.00
_cell.angle_gamma   90.00
#
_symmetry.space_group_name_H-M   'P 1'
#
loop_
_entity.id
_entity.type
_entity.pdbx_description
1 polymer ?
#
loop_
_entity_poly.entity_id
_entity_poly.type
_entity_poly.pdbx_seq_one_letter_code
_entity_poly.pdbx_strand_id
1 'polypeptide(L)'
;ALIRNEPLPFEMLAKKLTEGDDVDPDITINVSDEYDVEGKNLSSSHKSILCTLVPGAYSEPIAQVSRHDNSTVHRIFYLKDHKTSASPSFDSMVEKLLDDLVQKEIEKEFPPYLSKLRKQFNFNEKNLESIPNDFQPFALY
;
A
#
# COMPACT_ATOMS: atom_id res chain seq x y z
N ALA A 1 26.36 -21.21 -9.01
CA ALA A 1 26.13 -20.33 -7.84
C ALA A 1 26.55 -18.92 -8.23
N LEU A 2 25.58 -18.07 -8.61
CA LEU A 2 25.80 -16.89 -9.45
C LEU A 2 26.29 -15.63 -8.70
N ILE A 3 26.40 -15.65 -7.37
CA ILE A 3 26.94 -14.53 -6.61
C ILE A 3 27.85 -15.11 -5.51
N ARG A 4 29.17 -15.00 -5.69
CA ARG A 4 30.14 -15.18 -4.61
C ARG A 4 30.27 -13.86 -3.85
N ASN A 5 30.49 -13.96 -2.54
CA ASN A 5 30.53 -12.90 -1.51
C ASN A 5 31.59 -11.80 -1.75
N GLU A 6 31.56 -11.10 -2.87
CA GLU A 6 32.37 -9.91 -3.13
C GLU A 6 31.45 -8.68 -3.16
N PRO A 7 31.76 -7.61 -2.42
CA PRO A 7 30.99 -6.37 -2.43
C PRO A 7 31.25 -5.63 -3.75
N LEU A 8 30.63 -6.09 -4.83
CA LEU A 8 30.65 -5.41 -6.12
C LEU A 8 29.66 -4.25 -6.09
N PRO A 9 30.04 -3.06 -6.62
CA PRO A 9 29.12 -1.95 -6.79
C PRO A 9 27.93 -2.34 -7.66
N PHE A 10 26.74 -1.83 -7.33
CA PHE A 10 25.48 -2.10 -8.05
C PHE A 10 25.59 -1.93 -9.57
N GLU A 11 26.28 -0.88 -10.02
CA GLU A 11 26.48 -0.61 -11.45
C GLU A 11 27.27 -1.69 -12.18
N MET A 12 28.24 -2.33 -11.50
CA MET A 12 29.03 -3.41 -12.10
C MET A 12 28.28 -4.74 -12.10
N LEU A 13 27.47 -5.00 -11.08
CA LEU A 13 26.61 -6.18 -11.00
C LEU A 13 25.51 -6.15 -12.07
N ALA A 14 24.85 -5.00 -12.23
CA ALA A 14 23.82 -4.81 -13.25
C ALA A 14 24.39 -5.09 -14.65
N LYS A 15 25.53 -4.47 -15.00
CA LYS A 15 26.21 -4.70 -16.28
C LYS A 15 26.61 -6.16 -16.49
N LYS A 16 27.19 -6.80 -15.47
CA LYS A 16 27.62 -8.20 -15.57
C LYS A 16 26.46 -9.18 -15.78
N LEU A 17 25.28 -8.89 -15.21
CA LEU A 17 24.09 -9.72 -15.37
C LEU A 17 23.38 -9.49 -16.71
N THR A 18 23.53 -8.32 -17.33
CA THR A 18 22.95 -8.02 -18.64
C THR A 18 23.87 -8.34 -19.81
N GLU A 19 25.20 -8.31 -19.61
CA GLU A 19 26.22 -8.46 -20.67
C GLU A 19 26.99 -9.79 -20.60
N GLY A 20 26.82 -10.60 -19.54
CA GLY A 20 27.60 -11.82 -19.33
C GLY A 20 27.05 -13.05 -20.06
N ASP A 21 27.92 -13.75 -20.79
CA ASP A 21 27.66 -15.03 -21.50
C ASP A 21 27.35 -16.24 -20.57
N ASP A 22 27.37 -16.06 -19.25
CA ASP A 22 27.22 -17.13 -18.24
C ASP A 22 25.77 -17.31 -17.72
N VAL A 23 24.78 -16.70 -18.38
CA VAL A 23 23.37 -16.82 -18.00
C VAL A 23 22.67 -17.81 -18.92
N ASP A 24 21.99 -18.81 -18.33
CA ASP A 24 21.19 -19.77 -19.08
C ASP A 24 20.17 -19.03 -19.96
N PRO A 25 20.00 -19.40 -21.25
CA PRO A 25 19.13 -18.69 -22.18
C PRO A 25 17.64 -18.72 -21.78
N ASP A 26 17.27 -19.63 -20.88
CA ASP A 26 15.91 -19.77 -20.37
C ASP A 26 15.61 -18.84 -19.17
N ILE A 27 16.60 -18.06 -18.69
CA ILE A 27 16.45 -17.18 -17.53
C ILE A 27 16.36 -15.71 -17.96
N THR A 28 15.20 -15.09 -17.75
CA THR A 28 15.01 -13.65 -17.95
C THR A 28 15.40 -12.88 -16.69
N ILE A 29 16.43 -12.05 -16.77
CA ILE A 29 16.86 -11.16 -15.68
C ILE A 29 16.33 -9.74 -15.96
N ASN A 30 15.62 -9.17 -14.98
CA ASN A 30 15.17 -7.78 -15.03
C ASN A 30 15.80 -6.99 -13.88
N VAL A 31 16.55 -5.94 -14.23
CA VAL A 31 17.11 -4.99 -13.26
C VAL A 31 16.23 -3.75 -13.24
N SER A 32 15.74 -3.38 -12.05
CA SER A 32 14.96 -2.16 -11.87
C SER A 32 15.88 -0.95 -11.69
N ASP A 33 15.42 0.22 -12.13
CA ASP A 33 16.10 1.49 -11.87
C ASP A 33 16.08 1.83 -10.39
N GLU A 34 17.00 2.70 -9.98
CA GLU A 34 17.00 3.27 -8.63
C GLU A 34 15.77 4.16 -8.42
N TYR A 35 15.12 4.03 -7.26
CA TYR A 35 13.93 4.81 -6.94
C TYR A 35 13.81 5.07 -5.44
N ASP A 36 13.33 6.26 -5.08
CA ASP A 36 13.07 6.68 -3.71
C ASP A 36 11.59 6.49 -3.36
N VAL A 37 11.32 5.78 -2.26
CA VAL A 37 9.94 5.47 -1.84
C VAL A 37 9.77 5.64 -0.35
N GLU A 38 8.68 6.33 0.02
CA GLU A 38 8.24 6.41 1.41
C GLU A 38 7.73 5.05 1.91
N GLY A 39 8.08 4.71 3.15
CA GLY A 39 7.70 3.43 3.76
C GLY A 39 6.20 3.15 3.91
N LYS A 40 5.32 4.11 3.58
CA LYS A 40 3.86 3.95 3.49
C LYS A 40 3.40 3.38 2.14
N ASN A 41 4.19 3.57 1.09
CA ASN A 41 3.91 3.12 -0.27
C ASN A 41 4.58 1.77 -0.59
N LEU A 42 5.42 1.25 0.30
CA LEU A 42 6.00 -0.08 0.18
C LEU A 42 5.01 -1.15 0.63
N SER A 43 4.99 -2.28 -0.09
CA SER A 43 4.29 -3.47 0.38
C SER A 43 4.89 -3.95 1.70
N SER A 44 4.07 -4.59 2.54
CA SER A 44 4.51 -5.12 3.83
C SER A 44 5.67 -6.09 3.70
N SER A 45 5.66 -6.93 2.65
CA SER A 45 6.74 -7.89 2.36
C SER A 45 8.05 -7.18 1.99
N HIS A 46 8.01 -6.19 1.09
CA HIS A 46 9.22 -5.46 0.71
C HIS A 46 9.78 -4.68 1.90
N LYS A 47 8.91 -4.09 2.71
CA LYS A 47 9.31 -3.36 3.91
C LYS A 47 10.02 -4.25 4.92
N SER A 48 9.53 -5.45 5.19
CA SER A 48 10.19 -6.35 6.14
C SER A 48 11.58 -6.80 5.68
N ILE A 49 11.77 -6.97 4.37
CA ILE A 49 13.08 -7.29 3.78
C ILE A 49 14.03 -6.08 3.87
N LEU A 50 13.59 -4.90 3.45
CA LEU A 50 14.44 -3.71 3.45
C LEU A 50 14.82 -3.27 4.87
N CYS A 51 13.95 -3.49 5.86
CA CYS A 51 14.24 -3.17 7.26
C CYS A 51 15.34 -4.05 7.89
N THR A 52 15.63 -5.23 7.35
CA THR A 52 16.72 -6.09 7.86
C THR A 52 18.06 -5.82 7.18
N LEU A 53 18.07 -5.02 6.10
CA LEU A 53 19.27 -4.70 5.34
C LEU A 53 20.02 -3.50 5.90
N VAL A 54 21.34 -3.58 5.82
CA VAL A 54 22.24 -2.45 6.03
C VAL A 54 22.35 -1.67 4.71
N PRO A 55 22.46 -0.33 4.73
CA PRO A 55 22.78 0.44 3.52
C PRO A 55 24.01 -0.11 2.80
N GLY A 56 23.92 -0.23 1.48
CA GLY A 56 24.93 -0.86 0.63
C GLY A 56 24.86 -2.39 0.56
N ALA A 57 23.89 -3.04 1.19
CA ALA A 57 23.75 -4.50 1.19
C ALA A 57 22.64 -5.03 0.26
N TYR A 58 22.80 -6.29 -0.15
CA TYR A 58 21.83 -7.06 -0.90
C TYR A 58 21.07 -8.03 0.00
N SER A 59 19.80 -8.30 -0.32
CA SER A 59 19.03 -9.37 0.30
C SER A 59 19.40 -10.75 -0.27
N GLU A 60 19.01 -11.79 0.45
CA GLU A 60 18.91 -13.12 -0.14
C GLU A 60 17.81 -13.15 -1.22
N PRO A 61 17.90 -14.05 -2.22
CA PRO A 61 16.85 -14.22 -3.23
C PRO A 61 15.54 -14.67 -2.59
N ILE A 62 14.48 -13.92 -2.82
CA ILE A 62 13.15 -14.21 -2.29
C ILE A 62 12.25 -14.70 -3.41
N ALA A 63 11.64 -15.87 -3.21
CA ALA A 63 10.62 -16.40 -4.10
C ALA A 63 9.30 -15.64 -3.90
N GLN A 64 8.73 -15.14 -4.99
CA GLN A 64 7.45 -14.46 -5.01
C GLN A 64 6.59 -15.03 -6.14
N VAL A 65 5.38 -15.46 -5.79
CA VAL A 65 4.42 -15.91 -6.80
C VAL A 65 3.81 -14.68 -7.47
N SER A 66 3.93 -14.62 -8.79
CA SER A 66 3.31 -13.59 -9.61
C SER A 66 1.80 -13.78 -9.64
N ARG A 67 1.06 -12.68 -9.48
CA ARG A 67 -0.41 -12.69 -9.45
C ARG A 67 -1.04 -12.84 -10.85
N HIS A 68 -0.27 -12.61 -11.91
CA HIS A 68 -0.81 -12.58 -13.27
C HIS A 68 -0.81 -13.96 -13.93
N ASP A 69 0.25 -14.74 -13.71
CA ASP A 69 0.55 -15.99 -14.40
C ASP A 69 0.86 -17.16 -13.43
N ASN A 70 0.77 -16.93 -12.10
CA ASN A 70 1.13 -17.90 -11.06
C ASN A 70 2.58 -18.44 -11.16
N SER A 71 3.44 -17.79 -11.92
CA SER A 71 4.85 -18.16 -11.99
C SER A 71 5.59 -17.75 -10.72
N THR A 72 6.65 -18.49 -10.38
CA THR A 72 7.52 -18.12 -9.26
C THR A 72 8.66 -17.26 -9.78
N VAL A 73 8.74 -16.02 -9.31
CA VAL A 73 9.81 -15.08 -9.64
C VAL A 73 10.71 -14.92 -8.43
N HIS A 74 12.03 -14.94 -8.64
CA HIS A 74 13.00 -14.66 -7.60
C HIS A 74 13.42 -13.19 -7.65
N ARG A 75 13.37 -12.50 -6.51
CA ARG A 75 13.76 -11.09 -6.38
C ARG A 75 14.90 -10.93 -5.38
N ILE A 76 15.83 -10.04 -5.73
CA ILE A 76 16.92 -9.60 -4.85
C ILE A 76 16.75 -8.10 -4.67
N PHE A 77 16.78 -7.65 -3.41
CA PHE A 77 16.66 -6.23 -3.06
C PHE A 77 18.03 -5.66 -2.71
N TYR A 78 18.30 -4.43 -3.14
CA TYR A 78 19.47 -3.66 -2.76
C TYR A 78 19.02 -2.41 -2.04
N LEU A 79 19.53 -2.16 -0.83
CA LEU A 79 19.23 -0.95 -0.09
C LEU A 79 20.38 0.03 -0.25
N LYS A 80 20.19 1.09 -1.04
CA LYS A 80 21.24 2.11 -1.23
C LYS A 80 21.42 2.96 0.03
N ASP A 81 20.32 3.54 0.52
CA ASP A 81 20.28 4.35 1.74
C ASP A 81 18.87 4.30 2.34
N HIS A 82 18.73 4.66 3.60
CA HIS A 82 17.42 4.90 4.21
C HIS A 82 17.48 6.00 5.25
N LYS A 83 16.40 6.78 5.36
CA LYS A 83 16.23 7.78 6.40
C LYS A 83 15.20 7.28 7.40
N THR A 84 15.63 7.07 8.64
CA THR A 84 14.71 6.87 9.75
C THR A 84 14.23 8.24 10.24
N SER A 85 12.98 8.58 9.91
CA SER A 85 12.32 9.66 10.65
C SER A 85 11.89 9.11 12.00
N ALA A 86 12.16 9.88 13.06
CA ALA A 86 11.57 9.59 14.35
C ALA A 86 10.05 9.58 14.20
N SER A 87 9.39 8.58 14.81
CA SER A 87 7.94 8.59 14.87
C SER A 87 7.48 9.89 15.55
N PRO A 88 6.43 10.56 15.02
CA PRO A 88 5.88 11.74 15.67
C PRO A 88 5.52 11.41 17.12
N SER A 89 5.73 12.38 18.01
CA SER A 89 5.36 12.23 19.41
C SER A 89 3.86 11.98 19.56
N PHE A 90 3.47 11.29 20.63
CA PHE A 90 2.05 11.10 20.95
C PHE A 90 1.32 12.44 20.99
N ASP A 91 1.89 13.44 21.68
CA ASP A 91 1.32 14.79 21.81
C ASP A 91 1.01 15.44 20.45
N SER A 92 1.89 15.26 19.46
CA SER A 92 1.67 15.77 18.10
C SER A 92 0.62 15.02 17.28
N MET A 93 0.15 13.86 17.77
CA MET A 93 -0.87 13.03 17.11
C MET A 93 -2.22 13.03 17.83
N VAL A 94 -2.32 13.59 19.04
CA VAL A 94 -3.52 13.50 19.89
C VAL A 94 -4.78 13.96 19.15
N GLU A 95 -4.73 15.12 18.51
CA GLU A 95 -5.89 15.69 17.80
C GLU A 95 -6.35 14.77 16.67
N LYS A 96 -5.41 14.30 15.83
CA LYS A 96 -5.72 13.39 14.72
C LYS A 96 -6.31 12.07 15.21
N LEU A 97 -5.74 11.51 16.28
CA LEU A 97 -6.24 10.26 16.85
C LEU A 97 -7.64 10.43 17.44
N LEU A 98 -7.93 11.58 18.05
CA LEU A 98 -9.25 11.89 18.58
C LEU A 98 -10.27 11.98 17.44
N ASP A 99 -9.95 12.72 16.38
CA ASP A 99 -10.79 12.86 15.20
C ASP A 99 -11.09 11.49 14.55
N ASP A 100 -10.06 10.66 14.39
CA ASP A 100 -10.19 9.30 13.83
C ASP A 100 -11.10 8.41 14.71
N LEU A 101 -10.96 8.50 16.04
CA LEU A 101 -11.80 7.73 16.98
C LEU A 101 -13.25 8.20 16.96
N VAL A 102 -13.48 9.52 16.91
CA VAL A 102 -14.83 10.09 16.80
C VAL A 102 -15.48 9.67 15.49
N GLN A 103 -14.77 9.81 14.37
CA GLN A 103 -15.26 9.40 13.06
C GLN A 103 -15.63 7.92 13.03
N LYS A 104 -14.78 7.05 13.61
CA LYS A 104 -15.03 5.62 13.69
C LYS A 104 -16.28 5.28 14.50
N GLU A 105 -16.52 5.97 15.61
CA GLU A 105 -17.72 5.73 16.41
C GLU A 105 -18.98 6.28 15.71
N ILE A 106 -18.87 7.42 15.02
CA ILE A 106 -19.95 7.94 14.17
C ILE A 106 -20.32 6.93 13.09
N GLU A 107 -19.35 6.38 12.37
CA GLU A 107 -19.60 5.37 11.31
C GLU A 107 -20.29 4.11 11.84
N LYS A 108 -20.04 3.76 13.10
CA LYS A 108 -20.65 2.62 13.77
C LYS A 108 -22.07 2.90 14.26
N GLU A 109 -22.32 4.08 14.84
CA GLU A 109 -23.61 4.44 15.45
C GLU A 109 -24.61 5.07 14.46
N PHE A 110 -24.11 5.65 13.36
CA PHE A 110 -24.95 6.32 12.38
C PHE A 110 -25.92 5.39 11.63
N PRO A 111 -25.51 4.21 11.11
CA PRO A 111 -26.44 3.28 10.45
C PRO A 111 -27.61 2.80 11.32
N PRO A 112 -27.40 2.33 12.58
CA PRO A 112 -28.51 1.91 13.43
C PRO A 112 -29.39 3.10 13.83
N TYR A 113 -28.82 4.28 14.10
CA TYR A 113 -29.59 5.49 14.37
C TYR A 113 -30.50 5.87 13.20
N LEU A 114 -29.96 5.91 11.97
CA LEU A 114 -30.71 6.21 10.75
C LEU A 114 -31.85 5.20 10.55
N SER A 115 -31.61 3.92 10.83
CA SER A 115 -32.63 2.87 10.72
C SER A 115 -33.78 3.07 11.71
N LYS A 116 -33.49 3.51 12.95
CA LYS A 116 -34.51 3.85 13.96
C LYS A 116 -35.34 5.07 13.51
N LEU A 117 -34.66 6.09 12.99
CA LEU A 117 -35.31 7.30 12.48
C LEU A 117 -36.28 6.99 11.34
N ARG A 118 -35.84 6.19 10.36
CA ARG A 118 -36.69 5.76 9.23
C ARG A 118 -37.94 5.01 9.71
N LYS A 119 -37.78 4.10 10.68
CA LYS A 119 -38.90 3.36 11.28
C LYS A 119 -39.87 4.28 12.01
N GLN A 120 -39.37 5.23 12.81
CA GLN A 120 -40.20 6.15 13.57
C GLN A 120 -41.09 7.03 12.69
N PHE A 121 -40.56 7.49 11.55
CA PHE A 121 -41.29 8.34 10.61
C PHE A 121 -41.96 7.56 9.46
N ASN A 122 -42.02 6.23 9.54
CA ASN A 122 -42.56 5.35 8.49
C ASN A 122 -41.99 5.66 7.09
N PHE A 123 -40.72 6.05 7.03
CA PHE A 123 -40.04 6.38 5.78
C PHE A 123 -39.70 5.08 5.05
N ASN A 124 -40.46 4.79 3.99
CA ASN A 124 -40.17 3.73 3.03
C ASN A 124 -39.78 4.37 1.69
N GLU A 125 -38.80 3.81 0.99
CA GLU A 125 -38.40 4.29 -0.35
C GLU A 125 -39.56 4.26 -1.34
N LYS A 126 -40.54 3.36 -1.14
CA LYS A 126 -41.80 3.31 -1.89
C LYS A 126 -42.69 4.56 -1.73
N ASN A 127 -42.53 5.31 -0.63
CA ASN A 127 -43.28 6.55 -0.42
C ASN A 127 -42.71 7.70 -1.28
N LEU A 128 -41.44 7.65 -1.68
CA LEU A 128 -40.84 8.66 -2.56
C LEU A 128 -41.45 8.60 -3.97
N GLU A 129 -41.79 7.41 -4.45
CA GLU A 129 -42.44 7.20 -5.76
C GLU A 129 -43.88 7.76 -5.80
N SER A 130 -44.48 8.04 -4.64
CA SER A 130 -45.84 8.59 -4.52
C SER A 130 -45.88 10.13 -4.48
N ILE A 131 -44.72 10.79 -4.49
CA ILE A 131 -44.63 12.25 -4.48
C ILE A 131 -44.90 12.77 -5.91
N PRO A 132 -45.89 13.65 -6.12
CA PRO A 132 -46.15 14.24 -7.41
C PRO A 132 -44.95 15.03 -7.94
N ASN A 133 -44.71 15.01 -9.25
CA ASN A 133 -43.61 15.75 -9.88
C ASN A 133 -43.66 17.28 -9.63
N ASP A 134 -44.85 17.83 -9.37
CA ASP A 134 -45.07 19.26 -9.10
C ASP A 134 -45.06 19.60 -7.59
N PHE A 135 -44.56 18.71 -6.72
CA PHE A 135 -44.54 18.95 -5.29
C PHE A 135 -43.54 20.05 -4.90
N GLN A 136 -44.05 21.21 -4.50
CA GLN A 136 -43.28 22.33 -3.97
C GLN A 136 -43.61 22.57 -2.48
N PRO A 137 -42.93 21.89 -1.54
CA PRO A 137 -43.28 21.96 -0.12
C PRO A 137 -42.97 23.30 0.54
N PHE A 138 -42.13 24.14 -0.06
CA PHE A 138 -41.67 25.40 0.51
C PHE A 138 -41.82 26.57 -0.47
N ALA A 139 -42.97 26.66 -1.14
CA ALA A 139 -43.31 27.87 -1.88
C ALA A 139 -43.48 29.03 -0.88
N LEU A 140 -42.51 29.94 -0.84
CA LEU A 140 -42.61 31.22 -0.14
C LEU A 140 -43.42 32.16 -1.02
N TYR A 141 -44.61 32.55 -0.55
CA TYR A 141 -45.40 33.66 -1.11
C TYR A 141 -44.82 35.01 -0.68
#